data_AF-A0A8C7FJU3-F1
#
_entry.id   AF-A0A8C7FJU3-F1
#
_cell.length_a   1.000
_cell.length_b   1.000
_cell.length_c   1.000
_cell.angle_alpha   90.00
_cell.angle_beta   90.00
_cell.angle_gamma   90.00
#
_symmetry.space_group_name_H-M   'P 1'
#
loop_
_entity.id
_entity.type
_entity.pdbx_description
1 polymer ?
#
loop_
_entity_poly.entity_id
_entity_poly.type
_entity_poly.pdbx_seq_one_letter_code
_entity_poly.pdbx_strand_id
1 'polypeptide(L)'
;MGKVEGGMKCVKYLLFIFNFIFWLMGSLVLAVGLWLRFDPETVALLNGDGAPDTFFYGVYILIIAGSLVMLVGFFGCCGAIRESQCLLGSFFACLLIIFGAEVAAGVFGFLNKDKIIEDVQNYYIKSYNDNKNNTMIQNSYHRVDCEVGIKEFFNSKLYIIGYVGIGIAGVMVIGMIFSMVLCCAIRNSREIM
;
A
#
# COMPACT_ATOMS: atom_id res chain seq x y z
N MET A 1 27.98 4.39 31.23
CA MET A 1 27.45 5.13 30.06
C MET A 1 27.54 4.38 28.71
N GLY A 2 28.21 3.21 28.58
CA GLY A 2 28.54 2.64 27.25
C GLY A 2 27.60 1.60 26.59
N LYS A 3 26.54 1.11 27.24
CA LYS A 3 25.64 0.08 26.63
C LYS A 3 24.48 0.67 25.81
N VAL A 4 24.07 1.91 26.11
CA VAL A 4 22.86 2.52 25.52
C VAL A 4 23.13 3.09 24.12
N GLU A 5 24.38 3.47 23.83
CA GLU A 5 24.77 4.10 22.57
C GLU A 5 24.85 3.11 21.39
N GLY A 6 25.26 1.86 21.65
CA GLY A 6 25.29 0.80 20.63
C GLY A 6 23.90 0.35 20.19
N GLY A 7 22.94 0.25 21.12
CA GLY A 7 21.55 -0.13 20.83
C GLY A 7 20.85 0.89 19.93
N MET A 8 21.09 2.19 20.16
CA MET A 8 20.49 3.27 19.37
C MET A 8 20.98 3.28 17.93
N LYS A 9 22.26 2.97 17.70
CA LYS A 9 22.82 2.80 16.34
C LYS A 9 22.16 1.65 15.59
N CYS A 10 21.89 0.53 16.27
CA CYS A 10 21.16 -0.60 15.67
C CYS A 10 19.74 -0.20 15.24
N VAL A 11 18.98 0.47 16.12
CA VAL A 11 17.62 0.94 15.81
C VAL A 11 17.62 1.92 14.62
N LYS A 12 18.59 2.84 14.56
CA LYS A 12 18.74 3.79 13.44
C LYS A 12 18.94 3.07 12.11
N TYR A 13 19.85 2.10 12.05
CA TYR A 13 20.11 1.33 10.83
C TYR A 13 18.95 0.43 10.43
N LEU A 14 18.29 -0.22 11.39
CA LEU A 14 17.11 -1.04 11.13
C LEU A 14 15.97 -0.20 10.54
N LEU A 15 15.68 0.96 11.14
CA LEU A 15 14.70 1.90 10.61
C LEU A 15 15.05 2.37 9.19
N PHE A 16 16.33 2.70 8.95
CA PHE A 16 16.77 3.14 7.65
C PHE A 16 16.60 2.05 6.58
N ILE A 17 17.11 0.84 6.82
CA ILE A 17 17.05 -0.27 5.86
C ILE A 17 15.59 -0.63 5.55
N PHE A 18 14.76 -0.75 6.58
CA PHE A 18 13.35 -1.11 6.41
C PHE A 18 12.56 -0.07 5.61
N ASN A 19 12.72 1.21 5.95
CA ASN A 19 12.07 2.29 5.19
C ASN A 19 12.64 2.42 3.77
N PHE A 20 13.92 2.08 3.56
CA PHE A 20 14.55 2.13 2.25
C PHE A 20 13.99 1.04 1.33
N ILE A 21 13.77 -0.16 1.86
CA ILE A 21 13.08 -1.23 1.12
C ILE A 21 11.66 -0.78 0.74
N PHE A 22 10.90 -0.19 1.67
CA PHE A 22 9.56 0.32 1.33
C PHE A 22 9.59 1.43 0.29
N TRP A 23 10.58 2.32 0.35
CA TRP A 23 10.77 3.37 -0.64
C TRP A 23 11.02 2.79 -2.04
N LEU A 24 11.85 1.75 -2.16
CA LEU A 24 12.07 1.04 -3.42
C LEU A 24 10.80 0.35 -3.92
N MET A 25 10.08 -0.35 -3.04
CA MET A 25 8.83 -1.03 -3.40
C MET A 25 7.75 -0.02 -3.83
N GLY A 26 7.61 1.09 -3.13
CA GLY A 26 6.70 2.17 -3.51
C GLY A 26 7.06 2.79 -4.85
N SER A 27 8.35 3.00 -5.11
CA SER A 27 8.85 3.51 -6.41
C SER A 27 8.55 2.54 -7.55
N LEU A 28 8.70 1.23 -7.32
CA LEU A 28 8.36 0.19 -8.31
C LEU A 28 6.86 0.19 -8.63
N VAL A 29 6.00 0.20 -7.59
CA VAL A 29 4.54 0.25 -7.76
C VAL A 29 4.12 1.53 -8.49
N LEU A 30 4.70 2.67 -8.11
CA LEU A 30 4.43 3.94 -8.79
C LEU A 30 4.87 3.89 -10.26
N ALA A 31 6.04 3.33 -10.56
CA ALA A 31 6.51 3.17 -11.93
C ALA A 31 5.56 2.30 -12.77
N VAL A 32 5.07 1.18 -12.22
CA VAL A 32 4.05 0.35 -12.89
C VAL A 32 2.74 1.11 -13.09
N GLY A 33 2.27 1.86 -12.09
CA GLY A 33 1.05 2.66 -12.22
C GLY A 33 1.16 3.76 -13.28
N LEU A 34 2.30 4.44 -13.34
CA LEU A 34 2.58 5.44 -14.36
C LEU A 34 2.72 4.79 -15.74
N TRP A 35 3.38 3.63 -15.84
CA TRP A 35 3.48 2.87 -17.09
C TRP A 35 2.09 2.55 -17.64
N LEU A 36 1.21 1.98 -16.81
CA LEU A 36 -0.18 1.67 -17.18
C LEU A 36 -0.98 2.92 -17.60
N ARG A 37 -0.59 4.11 -17.16
CA ARG A 37 -1.28 5.37 -17.48
C ARG A 37 -0.74 6.07 -18.73
N PHE A 38 0.55 5.93 -19.04
CA PHE A 38 1.22 6.71 -20.08
C PHE A 38 1.64 5.91 -21.31
N ASP A 39 1.64 4.58 -21.23
CA ASP A 39 1.98 3.74 -22.38
C ASP A 39 0.89 3.85 -23.47
N PRO A 40 1.23 4.28 -24.70
CA PRO A 40 0.25 4.58 -25.73
C PRO A 40 -0.46 3.33 -26.26
N GLU A 41 0.17 2.16 -26.22
CA GLU A 41 -0.51 0.91 -26.57
C GLU A 41 -1.55 0.57 -25.50
N THR A 42 -1.18 0.70 -24.23
CA THR A 42 -2.09 0.52 -23.10
C THR A 42 -3.23 1.53 -23.15
N VAL A 43 -2.96 2.81 -23.38
CA VAL A 43 -3.98 3.87 -23.43
C VAL A 43 -4.87 3.77 -24.67
N ALA A 44 -4.34 3.32 -25.82
CA ALA A 44 -5.14 3.10 -27.02
C ALA A 44 -6.07 1.89 -26.86
N LEU A 45 -5.61 0.83 -26.19
CA LEU A 45 -6.47 -0.28 -25.76
C LEU A 45 -7.56 0.20 -24.77
N LEU A 46 -7.24 1.15 -23.89
CA LEU A 46 -8.13 1.70 -22.87
C LEU A 46 -9.03 2.86 -23.33
N ASN A 47 -8.95 3.32 -24.58
CA ASN A 47 -9.77 4.42 -25.13
C ASN A 47 -10.57 4.02 -26.38
N GLY A 48 -10.38 2.81 -26.91
CA GLY A 48 -11.16 2.28 -28.02
C GLY A 48 -12.58 1.91 -27.59
N ASP A 49 -13.57 2.42 -28.32
CA ASP A 49 -15.03 2.16 -28.23
C ASP A 49 -15.53 1.31 -27.03
N GLY A 50 -15.86 1.99 -25.93
CA GLY A 50 -16.58 1.40 -24.79
C GLY A 50 -15.75 1.11 -23.54
N ALA A 51 -14.50 1.58 -23.52
CA ALA A 51 -13.61 1.41 -22.37
C ALA A 51 -14.24 1.97 -21.07
N PRO A 52 -14.40 1.12 -20.05
CA PRO A 52 -15.31 1.46 -18.98
C PRO A 52 -14.50 2.10 -17.80
N ASP A 53 -14.96 3.25 -17.27
CA ASP A 53 -14.23 4.16 -16.34
C ASP A 53 -13.58 3.55 -15.07
N THR A 54 -13.95 2.32 -14.69
CA THR A 54 -13.51 1.64 -13.46
C THR A 54 -12.08 1.12 -13.55
N PHE A 55 -11.56 0.81 -14.74
CA PHE A 55 -10.14 0.45 -14.88
C PHE A 55 -9.23 1.63 -14.53
N PHE A 56 -9.60 2.84 -14.97
CA PHE A 56 -8.87 4.05 -14.62
C PHE A 56 -8.86 4.29 -13.10
N TYR A 57 -9.98 4.07 -12.40
CA TYR A 57 -10.00 4.16 -10.93
C TYR A 57 -8.98 3.21 -10.28
N GLY A 58 -8.84 1.97 -10.78
CA GLY A 58 -7.83 1.02 -10.28
C GLY A 58 -6.39 1.50 -10.47
N VAL A 59 -6.05 2.01 -11.67
CA VAL A 59 -4.72 2.57 -11.96
C VAL A 59 -4.44 3.82 -11.10
N TYR A 60 -5.42 4.70 -10.91
CA TYR A 60 -5.29 5.85 -10.02
C TYR A 60 -5.07 5.45 -8.56
N ILE A 61 -5.81 4.45 -8.06
CA ILE A 61 -5.59 3.90 -6.71
C ILE A 61 -4.15 3.38 -6.58
N LEU A 62 -3.63 2.68 -7.59
CA LEU A 62 -2.28 2.14 -7.59
C LEU A 62 -1.20 3.24 -7.60
N ILE A 63 -1.39 4.31 -8.38
CA ILE A 63 -0.52 5.51 -8.39
C ILE A 63 -0.55 6.22 -7.03
N ILE A 64 -1.74 6.44 -6.46
CA ILE A 64 -1.91 7.11 -5.16
C ILE A 64 -1.27 6.28 -4.05
N ALA A 65 -1.52 4.97 -4.01
CA ALA A 65 -0.93 4.07 -3.04
C ALA A 65 0.61 4.01 -3.17
N GLY A 66 1.13 3.85 -4.39
CA GLY A 66 2.58 3.82 -4.64
C GLY A 66 3.29 5.12 -4.26
N SER A 67 2.70 6.27 -4.60
CA SER A 67 3.25 7.58 -4.22
C SER A 67 3.20 7.81 -2.71
N LEU A 68 2.13 7.39 -2.03
CA LEU A 68 2.04 7.48 -0.57
C LEU A 68 3.12 6.64 0.12
N VAL A 69 3.30 5.38 -0.31
CA VAL A 69 4.34 4.48 0.23
C VAL A 69 5.74 5.05 -0.02
N MET A 70 5.98 5.60 -1.22
CA MET A 70 7.25 6.25 -1.55
C MET A 70 7.51 7.47 -0.65
N LEU A 71 6.52 8.34 -0.45
CA LEU A 71 6.66 9.54 0.40
C LEU A 71 6.93 9.17 1.87
N VAL A 72 6.17 8.22 2.42
CA VAL A 72 6.35 7.73 3.80
C VAL A 72 7.73 7.09 3.96
N GLY A 73 8.15 6.25 3.02
CA GLY A 73 9.49 5.65 3.01
C GLY A 73 10.60 6.70 2.93
N PHE A 74 10.43 7.75 2.13
CA PHE A 74 11.38 8.85 2.03
C PHE A 74 11.52 9.62 3.34
N PHE A 75 10.40 9.98 4.00
CA PHE A 75 10.42 10.65 5.30
C PHE A 75 11.04 9.78 6.39
N GLY A 76 10.75 8.48 6.39
CA GLY A 76 11.37 7.52 7.31
C GLY A 76 12.89 7.42 7.12
N CYS A 77 13.35 7.25 5.87
CA CYS A 77 14.77 7.17 5.53
C CYS A 77 15.53 8.47 5.87
N CYS A 78 15.03 9.60 5.36
CA CYS A 78 15.68 10.90 5.56
C CYS A 78 15.59 11.35 7.02
N GLY A 79 14.51 11.02 7.73
CA GLY A 79 14.38 11.28 9.17
C GLY A 79 15.40 10.50 9.98
N ALA A 80 15.62 9.23 9.62
CA ALA A 80 16.64 8.39 10.25
C ALA A 80 18.06 8.89 9.95
N ILE A 81 18.41 9.20 8.69
CA ILE A 81 19.77 9.66 8.33
C ILE A 81 20.06 11.04 8.90
N ARG A 82 19.18 12.01 8.67
CA ARG A 82 19.41 13.43 9.00
C ARG A 82 19.19 13.74 10.47
N GLU A 83 18.77 12.77 11.28
CA GLU A 83 18.44 12.94 12.70
C GLU A 83 17.52 14.16 12.94
N SER A 84 16.60 14.39 12.00
CA SER A 84 15.71 15.55 12.03
C SER A 84 14.38 15.18 12.69
N GLN A 85 14.12 15.79 13.84
CA GLN A 85 12.88 15.59 14.59
C GLN A 85 11.63 15.97 13.79
N CYS A 86 11.68 17.00 12.93
CA CYS A 86 10.54 17.36 12.10
C CYS A 86 10.21 16.28 11.08
N LEU A 87 11.22 15.72 10.39
CA LEU A 87 10.99 14.66 9.40
C LEU A 87 10.50 13.36 10.05
N LEU A 88 11.04 13.02 11.21
CA LEU A 88 10.64 11.85 11.98
C LEU A 88 9.23 12.03 12.58
N GLY A 89 8.88 13.26 12.95
CA GLY A 89 7.53 13.67 13.34
C GLY A 89 6.53 13.57 12.18
N SER A 90 6.90 14.04 10.98
CA SER A 90 6.07 13.86 9.78
C SER A 90 5.85 12.38 9.45
N PHE A 91 6.88 11.55 9.55
CA PHE A 91 6.76 10.10 9.37
C PHE A 91 5.77 9.48 10.37
N PHE A 92 5.88 9.83 11.66
CA PHE A 92 4.95 9.37 12.70
C PHE A 92 3.51 9.83 12.44
N ALA A 93 3.30 11.09 12.08
CA ALA A 93 1.98 11.63 11.77
C ALA A 93 1.35 10.94 10.56
N CYS A 94 2.12 10.70 9.49
CA CYS A 94 1.65 9.94 8.33
C CYS A 94 1.24 8.51 8.73
N LEU A 95 2.05 7.80 9.51
CA LEU A 95 1.71 6.45 9.98
C LEU A 95 0.44 6.42 10.83
N LEU A 96 0.24 7.41 11.71
CA LEU A 96 -0.99 7.51 12.49
C LEU A 96 -2.24 7.71 11.62
N ILE A 97 -2.14 8.59 10.60
CA ILE A 97 -3.25 8.83 9.68
C ILE A 97 -3.56 7.57 8.87
N ILE A 98 -2.53 6.88 8.36
CA ILE A 98 -2.72 5.65 7.59
C ILE A 98 -3.32 4.55 8.46
N PHE A 99 -2.83 4.38 9.69
CA PHE A 99 -3.37 3.40 10.62
C PHE A 99 -4.85 3.66 10.94
N GLY A 100 -5.22 4.92 11.17
CA GLY A 100 -6.62 5.31 11.36
C GLY A 100 -7.48 5.02 10.12
N ALA A 101 -6.97 5.31 8.94
CA ALA A 101 -7.65 5.01 7.67
C ALA A 101 -7.79 3.49 7.43
N GLU A 102 -6.79 2.70 7.78
CA GLU A 102 -6.82 1.23 7.65
C GLU A 102 -7.86 0.61 8.59
N VAL A 103 -7.92 1.07 9.85
CA VAL A 103 -8.95 0.63 10.80
C VAL A 103 -10.35 1.03 10.29
N ALA A 104 -10.52 2.28 9.83
CA ALA A 104 -11.79 2.74 9.29
C ALA A 104 -12.22 1.95 8.04
N ALA A 105 -11.30 1.71 7.10
CA ALA A 105 -11.55 0.92 5.89
C ALA A 105 -11.84 -0.56 6.23
N GLY A 106 -11.13 -1.14 7.21
CA GLY A 106 -11.38 -2.50 7.68
C GLY A 106 -12.77 -2.66 8.29
N VAL A 107 -13.19 -1.71 9.14
CA VAL A 107 -14.54 -1.71 9.73
C VAL A 107 -15.60 -1.51 8.64
N PHE A 108 -15.40 -0.53 7.74
CA PHE A 108 -16.33 -0.26 6.64
C PHE A 108 -16.48 -1.48 5.73
N GLY A 109 -15.37 -2.13 5.38
CA GLY A 109 -15.36 -3.32 4.53
C GLY A 109 -15.99 -4.53 5.19
N PHE A 110 -15.87 -4.67 6.51
CA PHE A 110 -16.58 -5.72 7.25
C PHE A 110 -18.10 -5.50 7.26
N LEU A 111 -18.55 -4.26 7.45
CA LEU A 111 -19.98 -3.91 7.49
C LEU A 111 -20.66 -3.99 6.11
N ASN A 112 -19.93 -3.72 5.02
CA ASN A 112 -20.47 -3.67 3.66
C ASN A 112 -19.81 -4.72 2.73
N LYS A 113 -19.47 -5.89 3.27
CA LYS A 113 -18.75 -6.95 2.53
C LYS A 113 -19.39 -7.31 1.20
N ASP A 114 -20.73 -7.39 1.15
CA ASP A 114 -21.46 -7.83 -0.06
C ASP A 114 -21.30 -6.82 -1.21
N LYS A 115 -21.32 -5.52 -0.88
CA LYS A 115 -21.11 -4.43 -1.85
C LYS A 115 -19.66 -4.42 -2.37
N ILE A 116 -18.67 -4.63 -1.49
CA ILE A 116 -17.26 -4.68 -1.90
C ILE A 116 -17.00 -5.86 -2.84
N ILE A 117 -17.60 -7.03 -2.56
CA ILE A 117 -17.48 -8.19 -3.43
C ILE A 117 -18.04 -7.87 -4.82
N GLU A 118 -19.22 -7.25 -4.88
CA GLU A 118 -19.84 -6.86 -6.15
C GLU A 118 -18.99 -5.83 -6.93
N ASP A 119 -18.46 -4.81 -6.26
CA ASP A 119 -17.59 -3.80 -6.90
C ASP A 119 -16.29 -4.41 -7.43
N VAL A 120 -15.66 -5.33 -6.67
CA VAL A 120 -14.43 -6.03 -7.10
C VAL A 120 -14.72 -6.97 -8.27
N GLN A 121 -15.85 -7.69 -8.25
CA GLN A 121 -16.27 -8.53 -9.36
C GLN A 121 -16.55 -7.72 -10.61
N ASN A 122 -17.27 -6.61 -10.46
CA ASN A 122 -17.53 -5.67 -11.55
C ASN A 122 -16.21 -5.13 -12.12
N TYR A 123 -15.25 -4.74 -11.28
CA TYR A 123 -13.91 -4.32 -11.73
C TYR A 123 -13.19 -5.42 -12.53
N TYR A 124 -13.21 -6.67 -12.05
CA TYR A 124 -12.53 -7.78 -12.72
C TYR A 124 -13.17 -8.14 -14.05
N ILE A 125 -14.50 -8.30 -14.08
CA ILE A 125 -15.26 -8.60 -15.30
C ILE A 125 -15.03 -7.51 -16.35
N LYS A 126 -15.01 -6.26 -15.90
CA LYS A 126 -14.78 -5.08 -16.71
C LYS A 126 -13.35 -5.04 -17.27
N SER A 127 -12.35 -5.42 -16.49
CA SER A 127 -10.95 -5.55 -16.94
C SER A 127 -10.72 -6.72 -17.90
N TYR A 128 -11.47 -7.82 -17.74
CA TYR A 128 -11.31 -9.03 -18.55
C TYR A 128 -11.96 -8.92 -19.93
N ASN A 129 -13.18 -8.36 -20.02
CA ASN A 129 -13.90 -8.23 -21.28
C ASN A 129 -13.17 -7.31 -22.28
N ASP A 130 -12.30 -6.42 -21.78
CA ASP A 130 -11.49 -5.48 -22.57
C ASP A 130 -10.37 -6.18 -23.39
N ASN A 131 -9.97 -7.39 -22.98
CA ASN A 131 -8.79 -8.08 -23.53
C ASN A 131 -9.10 -9.14 -24.61
N LYS A 132 -10.25 -9.09 -25.32
CA LYS A 132 -10.54 -10.13 -26.33
C LYS A 132 -11.01 -9.69 -27.72
N ASN A 133 -10.15 -10.03 -28.70
CA ASN A 133 -10.53 -10.59 -30.00
C ASN A 133 -10.27 -12.12 -30.01
N ASN A 134 -11.34 -12.91 -30.26
CA ASN A 134 -11.43 -14.34 -30.63
C ASN A 134 -11.18 -15.49 -29.61
N THR A 135 -12.29 -16.06 -29.11
CA THR A 135 -12.70 -17.50 -29.02
C THR A 135 -13.76 -17.68 -27.92
N MET A 136 -15.01 -17.98 -28.28
CA MET A 136 -16.17 -17.75 -27.39
C MET A 136 -16.36 -18.77 -26.24
N ILE A 137 -15.62 -19.88 -26.22
CA ILE A 137 -15.91 -21.00 -25.30
C ILE A 137 -14.97 -21.02 -24.07
N GLN A 138 -13.69 -20.64 -24.21
CA GLN A 138 -12.72 -20.70 -23.11
C GLN A 138 -12.82 -19.49 -22.15
N ASN A 139 -13.31 -18.34 -22.64
CA ASN A 139 -13.42 -17.11 -21.84
C ASN A 139 -14.66 -17.05 -20.94
N SER A 140 -15.75 -17.71 -21.35
CA SER A 140 -16.97 -17.80 -20.55
C SER A 140 -16.76 -18.65 -19.30
N TYR A 141 -15.98 -19.73 -19.43
CA TYR A 141 -15.62 -20.60 -18.31
C TYR A 141 -14.71 -19.87 -17.30
N HIS A 142 -13.62 -19.24 -17.76
CA HIS A 142 -12.70 -18.50 -16.89
C HIS A 142 -13.34 -17.27 -16.21
N ARG A 143 -14.29 -16.60 -16.87
CA ARG A 143 -15.03 -15.47 -16.26
C ARG A 143 -15.94 -15.94 -15.13
N VAL A 144 -16.67 -17.04 -15.34
CA VAL A 144 -17.56 -17.64 -14.33
C VAL A 144 -16.75 -18.21 -13.16
N ASP A 145 -15.65 -18.90 -13.43
CA ASP A 145 -14.75 -19.43 -12.39
C ASP A 145 -14.13 -18.31 -11.55
N CYS A 146 -13.72 -17.20 -12.16
CA CYS A 146 -13.11 -16.11 -11.41
C CYS A 146 -14.14 -15.33 -10.57
N GLU A 147 -15.37 -15.15 -11.09
CA GLU A 147 -16.45 -14.56 -10.30
C GLU A 147 -16.77 -15.42 -9.06
N VAL A 148 -16.94 -16.73 -9.25
CA VAL A 148 -17.17 -17.68 -8.15
C VAL A 148 -15.98 -17.71 -7.19
N GLY A 149 -14.75 -17.71 -7.70
CA GLY A 149 -13.53 -17.70 -6.91
C GLY A 149 -13.37 -16.44 -6.06
N ILE A 150 -13.74 -15.25 -6.57
CA ILE A 150 -13.72 -14.00 -5.79
C ILE A 150 -14.75 -14.08 -4.66
N LYS A 151 -15.99 -14.50 -4.94
CA LYS A 151 -17.04 -14.71 -3.92
C LYS A 151 -16.60 -15.71 -2.86
N GLU A 152 -15.96 -16.80 -3.26
CA GLU A 152 -15.42 -17.81 -2.35
C GLU A 152 -14.25 -17.26 -1.51
N PHE A 153 -13.37 -16.45 -2.10
CA PHE A 153 -12.26 -15.85 -1.36
C PHE A 153 -12.76 -14.89 -0.28
N PHE A 154 -13.72 -14.02 -0.58
CA PHE A 154 -14.26 -13.09 0.41
C PHE A 154 -15.21 -13.74 1.44
N ASN A 155 -15.87 -14.85 1.12
CA ASN A 155 -16.73 -15.55 2.09
C ASN A 155 -15.98 -16.60 2.92
N SER A 156 -15.10 -17.38 2.30
CA SER A 156 -14.44 -18.53 2.93
C SER A 156 -12.98 -18.27 3.28
N LYS A 157 -12.32 -17.31 2.61
CA LYS A 157 -10.91 -16.95 2.84
C LYS A 157 -10.72 -15.55 3.41
N LEU A 158 -11.78 -14.93 3.96
CA LEU A 158 -11.70 -13.60 4.60
C LEU A 158 -10.62 -13.52 5.69
N TYR A 159 -10.34 -14.66 6.36
CA TYR A 159 -9.27 -14.75 7.35
C TYR A 159 -7.89 -14.42 6.78
N ILE A 160 -7.62 -14.70 5.49
CA ILE A 160 -6.34 -14.37 4.84
C ILE A 160 -6.19 -12.85 4.75
N ILE A 161 -7.24 -12.16 4.29
CA ILE A 161 -7.28 -10.70 4.22
C ILE A 161 -7.12 -10.11 5.63
N GLY A 162 -7.76 -10.71 6.63
CA GLY A 162 -7.60 -10.36 8.04
C GLY A 162 -6.15 -10.48 8.53
N TYR A 163 -5.46 -11.59 8.24
CA TYR A 163 -4.05 -11.78 8.61
C TYR A 163 -3.12 -10.78 7.93
N VAL A 164 -3.36 -10.49 6.64
CA VAL A 164 -2.59 -9.48 5.91
C VAL A 164 -2.77 -8.10 6.55
N GLY A 165 -4.02 -7.70 6.85
CA GLY A 165 -4.30 -6.43 7.54
C GLY A 165 -3.68 -6.34 8.93
N ILE A 166 -3.77 -7.39 9.74
CA ILE A 166 -3.11 -7.43 11.06
C ILE A 166 -1.59 -7.31 10.93
N GLY A 167 -0.99 -7.95 9.93
CA GLY A 167 0.45 -7.86 9.66
C GLY A 167 0.87 -6.44 9.28
N ILE A 168 0.12 -5.80 8.38
CA ILE A 168 0.36 -4.42 7.94
C ILE A 168 0.22 -3.45 9.13
N ALA A 169 -0.86 -3.55 9.90
CA ALA A 169 -1.07 -2.79 11.12
C ALA A 169 0.07 -2.97 12.13
N GLY A 170 0.53 -4.21 12.34
CA GLY A 170 1.65 -4.52 13.23
C GLY A 170 2.96 -3.86 12.78
N VAL A 171 3.26 -3.90 11.48
CA VAL A 171 4.40 -3.20 10.88
C VAL A 171 4.33 -1.69 11.11
N MET A 172 3.15 -1.07 10.94
CA MET A 172 2.98 0.36 11.20
C MET A 172 3.21 0.70 12.67
N VAL A 173 2.67 -0.10 13.60
CA VAL A 173 2.87 0.10 15.04
C VAL A 173 4.34 0.01 15.41
N ILE A 174 5.06 -0.97 14.89
CA ILE A 174 6.51 -1.10 15.08
C ILE A 174 7.24 0.14 14.54
N GLY A 175 6.87 0.61 13.35
CA GLY A 175 7.41 1.84 12.76
C GLY A 175 7.17 3.08 13.64
N MET A 176 5.98 3.20 14.23
CA MET A 176 5.62 4.29 15.15
C MET A 176 6.45 4.25 16.44
N ILE A 177 6.62 3.06 17.04
CA ILE A 177 7.42 2.87 18.25
C ILE A 177 8.87 3.28 17.98
N PHE A 178 9.48 2.74 16.93
CA PHE A 178 10.86 3.06 16.60
C PHE A 178 11.05 4.54 16.25
N SER A 179 10.08 5.15 15.56
CA SER A 179 10.09 6.59 15.29
C SER A 179 10.09 7.41 16.59
N MET A 180 9.21 7.08 17.55
CA MET A 180 9.18 7.77 18.85
C MET A 180 10.47 7.58 19.64
N VAL A 181 10.99 6.34 19.71
CA VAL A 181 12.25 6.05 20.43
C VAL A 181 13.41 6.85 19.83
N LEU A 182 13.53 6.87 18.50
CA LEU A 182 14.58 7.62 17.81
C LEU A 182 14.39 9.14 17.97
N CYS A 183 13.15 9.64 17.94
CA CYS A 183 12.87 11.06 18.15
C CYS A 183 13.21 11.52 19.57
N CYS A 184 12.87 10.71 20.58
CA CYS A 184 13.22 10.95 21.98
C CYS A 184 14.73 10.89 22.21
N ALA A 185 15.42 9.94 21.57
CA ALA A 185 16.88 9.84 21.60
C ALA A 185 17.54 11.10 21.05
N ILE A 186 17.13 11.56 19.87
CA ILE A 186 17.65 12.77 19.23
C ILE A 186 17.38 14.01 20.10
N ARG A 187 16.17 14.12 20.69
CA ARG A 187 15.85 15.22 21.62
C ARG A 187 16.82 15.24 22.79
N ASN A 188 16.98 14.09 23.44
CA ASN A 188 17.84 13.97 24.61
C ASN A 188 19.31 14.30 24.25
N SER A 189 19.79 13.91 23.07
CA SER A 189 21.13 14.28 22.60
C SER A 189 21.30 15.78 22.35
N ARG A 190 20.24 16.50 21.96
CA ARG A 190 20.29 17.97 21.78
C ARG A 190 20.29 18.75 23.09
N GLU A 191 19.57 18.29 24.11
CA GLU A 191 19.50 18.97 25.42
C GLU A 191 20.83 18.87 26.21
N ILE A 192 21.71 17.92 25.86
CA ILE A 192 22.99 17.67 26.55
C ILE A 192 24.15 18.49 25.92
N MET A 193 23.94 19.09 24.74
CA MET A 193 24.93 19.88 24.00
C MET A 193 24.68 21.38 24.16
#